data_AF-F6D6E8-F1
#
_entry.id   AF-F6D6E8-F1
#
_cell.length_a   1.000
_cell.length_b   1.000
_cell.length_c   1.000
_cell.angle_alpha   90.00
_cell.angle_beta   90.00
_cell.angle_gamma   90.00
#
_symmetry.space_group_name_H-M   'P 1'
#
loop_
_entity.id
_entity.type
_entity.pdbx_description
1 polymer ?
#
loop_
_entity_poly.entity_id
_entity_poly.type
_entity_poly.pdbx_seq_one_letter_code
_entity_poly.pdbx_strand_id
1 'polypeptide(L)'
;MDLKKRKHIFLDDKAKIDRMANKIKKYEKFKPYSQKTADEDFRLQEKIAQLSIVASNFMMTGHSPTLVLTKREEGDEVQLPVGGGQKDRAREIISKVDFRKLYRGGKGRKTDPLMIITAICMYVMRQDNPKRGDIKYSNDFIRNVGVTKEIYGHISEKLDSCLKS
;
A
#
# COMPACT_ATOMS: atom_id res chain seq x y z
N MET A 1 -1.79 60.42 6.50
CA MET A 1 -1.71 59.02 6.02
C MET A 1 -0.29 58.77 5.55
N ASP A 2 0.50 58.01 6.30
CA ASP A 2 1.89 57.71 5.94
C ASP A 2 1.93 56.73 4.75
N LEU A 3 2.34 57.24 3.59
CA LEU A 3 2.68 56.44 2.42
C LEU A 3 3.95 55.64 2.75
N LYS A 4 3.78 54.38 3.18
CA LYS A 4 4.89 53.43 3.38
C LYS A 4 5.73 53.35 2.09
N LYS A 5 6.85 54.07 2.05
CA LYS A 5 7.82 54.01 0.95
C LYS A 5 8.28 52.55 0.78
N ARG A 6 8.07 51.97 -0.41
CA ARG A 6 8.56 50.62 -0.73
C ARG A 6 10.08 50.64 -0.75
N LYS A 7 10.72 49.98 0.22
CA LYS A 7 12.16 49.72 0.18
C LYS A 7 12.41 48.55 -0.79
N HIS A 8 13.04 48.84 -1.91
CA HIS A 8 13.55 47.81 -2.82
C HIS A 8 14.86 47.27 -2.23
N ILE A 9 14.84 46.00 -1.82
CA ILE A 9 16.03 45.30 -1.36
C ILE A 9 16.53 44.47 -2.54
N PHE A 10 17.66 44.89 -3.11
CA PHE A 10 18.36 44.09 -4.11
C PHE A 10 19.12 42.97 -3.40
N LEU A 11 18.90 41.74 -3.84
CA LEU A 11 19.58 40.57 -3.31
C LEU A 11 20.68 40.17 -4.27
N ASP A 12 21.83 39.80 -3.73
CA ASP A 12 22.88 39.13 -4.49
C ASP A 12 22.37 37.78 -5.00
N ASP A 13 22.94 37.32 -6.12
CA ASP A 13 22.49 36.10 -6.78
C ASP A 13 22.62 34.86 -5.88
N LYS A 14 23.64 34.82 -5.02
CA LYS A 14 23.80 33.77 -4.00
C LYS A 14 22.65 33.75 -2.99
N ALA A 15 22.22 34.94 -2.53
CA ALA A 15 21.10 35.07 -1.60
C ALA A 15 19.75 34.73 -2.25
N LYS A 16 19.59 34.97 -3.57
CA LYS A 16 18.42 34.51 -4.32
C LYS A 16 18.36 32.99 -4.41
N ILE A 17 19.50 32.34 -4.69
CA ILE A 17 19.62 30.88 -4.75
C ILE A 17 19.27 30.26 -3.39
N ASP A 18 19.82 30.78 -2.29
CA ASP A 18 19.54 30.25 -0.94
C ASP A 18 18.07 30.40 -0.54
N ARG A 19 17.43 31.54 -0.88
CA ARG A 19 15.99 31.71 -0.64
C ARG A 19 15.15 30.73 -1.47
N MET A 20 15.54 30.48 -2.71
CA MET A 20 14.88 29.50 -3.57
C MET A 20 15.03 28.09 -3.00
N ALA A 21 16.24 27.68 -2.60
CA ALA A 21 16.49 26.39 -1.97
C ALA A 21 15.67 26.22 -0.67
N ASN A 22 15.59 27.25 0.17
CA ASN A 22 14.77 27.23 1.39
C ASN A 22 13.27 27.18 1.10
N LYS A 23 12.80 27.83 0.03
CA LYS A 23 11.41 27.71 -0.43
C LYS A 23 11.13 26.28 -0.89
N ILE A 24 12.01 25.68 -1.70
CA ILE A 24 11.87 24.30 -2.18
C ILE A 24 11.83 23.33 -1.00
N LYS A 25 12.78 23.42 -0.05
CA LYS A 25 12.76 22.61 1.19
C LYS A 25 11.46 22.78 1.99
N LYS A 26 10.93 24.00 2.06
CA LYS A 26 9.65 24.27 2.74
C LYS A 26 8.48 23.64 1.97
N TYR A 27 8.47 23.73 0.64
CA TYR A 27 7.44 23.11 -0.20
C TYR A 27 7.46 21.59 -0.09
N GLU A 28 8.63 20.94 -0.10
CA GLU A 28 8.76 19.50 0.13
C GLU A 28 8.25 19.11 1.52
N LYS A 29 8.62 19.87 2.55
CA LYS A 29 8.19 19.61 3.93
C LYS A 29 6.67 19.72 4.13
N PHE A 30 6.03 20.70 3.47
CA PHE A 30 4.61 20.99 3.63
C PHE A 30 3.75 20.60 2.42
N LYS A 31 4.26 19.69 1.57
CA LYS A 31 3.60 19.29 0.32
C LYS A 31 2.17 18.81 0.59
N PRO A 32 1.17 19.30 -0.17
CA PRO A 32 -0.20 18.83 -0.08
C PRO A 32 -0.29 17.32 -0.28
N TYR A 33 -1.22 16.70 0.45
CA TYR A 33 -1.36 15.25 0.51
C TYR A 33 -1.58 14.56 -0.85
N SER A 34 -2.28 15.22 -1.78
CA SER A 34 -2.51 14.72 -3.13
C SER A 34 -1.21 14.55 -3.93
N GLN A 35 -0.20 15.36 -3.64
CA GLN A 35 1.06 15.44 -4.38
C GLN A 35 2.20 14.60 -3.76
N LYS A 36 1.95 13.92 -2.62
CA LYS A 36 2.91 12.98 -2.04
C LYS A 36 2.93 11.69 -2.85
N THR A 37 4.13 11.24 -3.19
CA THR A 37 4.39 10.02 -3.97
C THR A 37 4.71 8.84 -3.04
N ALA A 38 4.63 7.61 -3.58
CA ALA A 38 4.98 6.40 -2.83
C ALA A 38 6.47 6.37 -2.44
N ASP A 39 7.34 6.99 -3.24
CA ASP A 39 8.78 7.10 -2.96
C ASP A 39 9.11 7.99 -1.75
N GLU A 40 8.24 8.95 -1.42
CA GLU A 40 8.36 9.78 -0.21
C GLU A 40 7.94 9.02 1.07
N ASP A 41 7.42 7.80 0.94
CA ASP A 41 7.05 6.94 2.07
C ASP A 41 8.30 6.16 2.54
N PHE A 42 9.14 6.83 3.33
CA PHE A 42 10.46 6.40 3.86
C PHE A 42 10.54 5.03 4.57
N ARG A 43 9.45 4.26 4.61
CA ARG A 43 9.31 3.00 5.35
C ARG A 43 9.13 1.78 4.44
N LEU A 44 9.49 1.86 3.16
CA LEU A 44 9.34 0.73 2.25
C LEU A 44 10.03 -0.55 2.76
N GLN A 45 11.24 -0.43 3.32
CA GLN A 45 11.94 -1.59 3.91
C GLN A 45 11.19 -2.17 5.11
N GLU A 46 10.63 -1.33 5.99
CA GLU A 46 9.80 -1.79 7.12
C GLU A 46 8.54 -2.50 6.62
N LYS A 47 7.87 -1.97 5.59
CA LYS A 47 6.69 -2.59 4.98
C LYS A 47 7.02 -3.94 4.34
N ILE A 48 8.18 -4.07 3.69
CA ILE A 48 8.63 -5.35 3.09
C ILE A 48 8.96 -6.37 4.19
N ALA A 49 9.53 -5.94 5.31
CA ALA A 49 9.74 -6.81 6.47
C ALA A 49 8.41 -7.30 7.04
N GLN A 50 7.44 -6.40 7.22
CA GLN A 50 6.09 -6.74 7.66
C GLN A 50 5.35 -7.65 6.67
N LEU A 51 5.52 -7.45 5.36
CA LEU A 51 5.01 -8.35 4.33
C LEU A 51 5.53 -9.78 4.52
N SER A 52 6.80 -9.95 4.87
CA SER A 52 7.35 -11.28 5.09
C SER A 52 6.71 -11.99 6.30
N ILE A 53 6.41 -11.25 7.38
CA ILE A 53 5.69 -11.78 8.55
C ILE A 53 4.28 -12.23 8.16
N VAL A 54 3.54 -11.36 7.45
CA VAL A 54 2.16 -11.62 7.02
C VAL A 54 2.11 -12.78 6.01
N ALA A 55 3.03 -12.80 5.04
CA ALA A 55 3.12 -13.85 4.03
C ALA A 55 3.35 -15.23 4.65
N SER A 56 4.21 -15.33 5.67
CA SER A 56 4.42 -16.58 6.41
C SER A 56 3.15 -17.04 7.15
N ASN A 57 2.43 -16.11 7.81
CA ASN A 57 1.18 -16.45 8.50
C ASN A 57 0.08 -16.93 7.55
N PHE A 58 0.05 -16.42 6.32
CA PHE A 58 -0.91 -16.82 5.30
C PHE A 58 -0.44 -17.95 4.39
N MET A 59 0.79 -18.46 4.58
CA MET A 59 1.42 -19.44 3.70
C MET A 59 1.39 -18.99 2.22
N MET A 60 1.65 -17.69 1.97
CA MET A 60 1.68 -17.14 0.62
C MET A 60 2.87 -17.69 -0.17
N THR A 61 2.63 -18.08 -1.42
CA THR A 61 3.71 -18.57 -2.28
C THR A 61 4.51 -17.40 -2.85
N GLY A 62 5.85 -17.49 -2.77
CA GLY A 62 6.80 -16.48 -3.24
C GLY A 62 7.62 -16.91 -4.44
N HIS A 63 7.21 -17.96 -5.16
CA HIS A 63 7.91 -18.50 -6.33
C HIS A 63 6.96 -18.51 -7.53
N SER A 64 7.50 -18.72 -8.74
CA SER A 64 6.74 -18.86 -9.99
C SER A 64 5.60 -19.87 -9.84
N PRO A 65 4.47 -19.68 -10.55
CA PRO A 65 3.29 -20.53 -10.39
C PRO A 65 3.65 -21.99 -10.62
N THR A 66 3.44 -22.81 -9.59
CA THR A 66 3.57 -24.25 -9.72
C THR A 66 2.38 -24.77 -10.51
N LEU A 67 2.62 -25.46 -11.62
CA LEU A 67 1.55 -26.16 -12.33
C LEU A 67 1.12 -27.35 -11.47
N VAL A 68 -0.14 -27.38 -11.04
CA VAL A 68 -0.71 -28.48 -10.27
C VAL A 68 -1.80 -29.14 -11.09
N LEU A 69 -1.77 -30.47 -11.16
CA LEU A 69 -2.81 -31.27 -11.78
C LEU A 69 -4.10 -31.12 -10.97
N THR A 70 -5.09 -30.48 -11.57
CA THR A 70 -6.40 -30.28 -10.94
C THR A 70 -7.42 -31.16 -11.67
N LYS A 71 -8.03 -32.11 -10.96
CA LYS A 71 -9.15 -32.91 -11.48
C LYS A 71 -10.42 -32.08 -11.47
N ARG A 72 -11.04 -31.87 -12.64
CA ARG A 72 -12.40 -31.34 -12.73
C ARG A 72 -13.42 -32.46 -12.45
N GLU A 73 -14.64 -32.10 -12.05
CA GLU A 73 -15.71 -33.06 -11.70
C GLU A 73 -16.05 -34.04 -12.85
N GLU A 74 -15.75 -33.69 -14.10
CA GLU A 74 -15.93 -34.54 -15.29
C GLU A 74 -14.75 -35.51 -15.58
N GLY A 75 -13.74 -35.57 -14.71
CA GLY A 75 -12.63 -36.52 -14.82
C GLY A 75 -11.40 -36.03 -15.59
N ASP A 76 -11.46 -34.86 -16.22
CA ASP A 76 -10.32 -34.27 -16.92
C ASP A 76 -9.25 -33.73 -15.95
N GLU A 77 -8.01 -34.18 -16.17
CA GLU A 77 -6.81 -33.69 -15.48
C GLU A 77 -6.23 -32.49 -16.25
N VAL A 78 -6.47 -31.28 -15.73
CA VAL A 78 -5.92 -30.05 -16.32
C VAL A 78 -4.79 -29.52 -15.46
N GLN A 79 -3.63 -29.23 -16.05
CA GLN A 79 -2.57 -28.48 -15.37
C GLN A 79 -3.01 -27.03 -15.23
N LEU A 80 -3.27 -26.60 -13.99
CA LEU A 80 -3.55 -25.21 -13.67
C LEU A 80 -2.38 -24.62 -12.89
N PRO A 81 -1.94 -23.40 -13.20
CA PRO A 81 -1.00 -22.69 -12.35
C PRO A 81 -1.68 -22.41 -11.01
N VAL A 82 -1.24 -23.05 -9.93
CA VAL A 82 -1.74 -22.83 -8.58
C VAL A 82 -0.64 -22.19 -7.75
N GLY A 83 -0.92 -20.98 -7.24
CA GLY A 83 -0.02 -20.28 -6.33
C GLY A 83 1.30 -19.91 -6.97
N GLY A 84 1.36 -18.76 -7.63
CA GLY A 84 2.59 -18.15 -8.11
C GLY A 84 2.67 -16.67 -7.79
N GLY A 85 3.80 -16.23 -7.23
CA GLY A 85 4.11 -14.82 -7.05
C GLY A 85 3.10 -14.03 -6.22
N GLN A 86 2.40 -14.65 -5.27
CA GLN A 86 1.47 -13.94 -4.38
C GLN A 86 2.23 -12.92 -3.52
N LYS A 87 3.37 -13.35 -2.96
CA LYS A 87 4.26 -12.48 -2.20
C LYS A 87 4.81 -11.35 -3.07
N ASP A 88 5.19 -11.65 -4.31
CA ASP A 88 5.77 -10.66 -5.22
C ASP A 88 4.73 -9.66 -5.73
N ARG A 89 3.50 -10.09 -6.03
CA ARG A 89 2.39 -9.18 -6.35
C ARG A 89 2.01 -8.31 -5.17
N ALA A 90 1.94 -8.88 -3.96
CA ALA A 90 1.73 -8.08 -2.75
C ALA A 90 2.86 -7.06 -2.56
N ARG A 91 4.12 -7.45 -2.80
CA ARG A 91 5.28 -6.56 -2.76
C ARG A 91 5.17 -5.42 -3.78
N GLU A 92 4.74 -5.72 -4.99
CA GLU A 92 4.54 -4.73 -6.06
C GLU A 92 3.42 -3.74 -5.74
N ILE A 93 2.31 -4.22 -5.18
CA ILE A 93 1.23 -3.36 -4.69
C ILE A 93 1.74 -2.46 -3.55
N ILE A 94 2.50 -3.01 -2.60
CA ILE A 94 3.02 -2.27 -1.46
C ILE A 94 4.03 -1.18 -1.88
N SER A 95 4.83 -1.42 -2.93
CA SER A 95 5.78 -0.43 -3.43
C SER A 95 5.12 0.68 -4.23
N LYS A 96 4.03 0.38 -4.94
CA LYS A 96 3.32 1.37 -5.79
C LYS A 96 2.29 2.20 -5.04
N VAL A 97 1.67 1.65 -3.99
CA VAL A 97 0.51 2.28 -3.35
C VAL A 97 0.88 3.04 -2.07
N ASP A 98 0.41 4.29 -1.97
CA ASP A 98 0.50 5.08 -0.74
C ASP A 98 -0.51 4.57 0.31
N PHE A 99 0.01 4.01 1.39
CA PHE A 99 -0.79 3.45 2.49
C PHE A 99 -1.73 4.47 3.13
N ARG A 100 -1.32 5.75 3.11
CA ARG A 100 -2.15 6.82 3.64
C ARG A 100 -3.41 6.98 2.80
N LYS A 101 -3.34 6.76 1.48
CA LYS A 101 -4.45 6.92 0.52
C LYS A 101 -5.38 5.71 0.57
N LEU A 102 -4.82 4.52 0.82
CA LEU A 102 -5.57 3.28 1.04
C LEU A 102 -6.51 3.38 2.24
N TYR A 103 -6.00 3.69 3.43
CA TYR A 103 -6.87 3.73 4.62
C TYR A 103 -6.45 4.83 5.59
N ARG A 104 -7.38 5.76 5.84
CA ARG A 104 -7.30 6.68 6.97
C ARG A 104 -8.23 6.13 8.03
N GLY A 105 -7.69 5.67 9.16
CA GLY A 105 -8.52 5.41 10.31
C GLY A 105 -9.37 6.64 10.62
N GLY A 106 -10.65 6.46 10.95
CA GLY A 106 -11.51 7.54 11.44
C GLY A 106 -10.89 8.24 12.64
N LYS A 107 -11.43 9.40 13.06
CA LYS A 107 -10.95 10.16 14.23
C LYS A 107 -10.69 9.20 15.42
N GLY A 108 -9.43 9.10 15.85
CA GLY A 108 -9.00 8.26 16.97
C GLY A 108 -8.45 6.87 16.63
N ARG A 109 -8.55 6.40 15.38
CA ARG A 109 -7.97 5.12 14.95
C ARG A 109 -6.58 5.34 14.33
N LYS A 110 -5.53 4.81 14.97
CA LYS A 110 -4.20 4.75 14.35
C LYS A 110 -4.26 3.73 13.21
N THR A 111 -3.94 4.18 12.00
CA THR A 111 -3.73 3.29 10.86
C THR A 111 -2.42 2.54 11.07
N ASP A 112 -2.49 1.23 11.33
CA ASP A 112 -1.29 0.38 11.41
C ASP A 112 -0.88 -0.10 9.99
N PRO A 113 0.36 0.13 9.54
CA PRO A 113 0.88 -0.46 8.32
C PRO A 113 0.69 -1.98 8.22
N LEU A 114 0.80 -2.71 9.34
CA LEU A 114 0.64 -4.17 9.38
C LEU A 114 -0.79 -4.60 9.01
N MET A 115 -1.78 -3.80 9.41
CA MET A 115 -3.20 -4.02 9.07
C MET A 115 -3.45 -3.81 7.58
N ILE A 116 -2.86 -2.77 6.98
CA ILE A 116 -2.98 -2.53 5.53
C ILE A 116 -2.30 -3.66 4.75
N ILE A 117 -1.11 -4.09 5.16
CA ILE A 117 -0.39 -5.19 4.52
C ILE A 117 -1.19 -6.49 4.60
N THR A 118 -1.75 -6.79 5.76
CA THR A 118 -2.63 -7.95 5.96
C THR A 118 -3.83 -7.91 5.01
N ALA A 119 -4.47 -6.76 4.84
CA ALA A 119 -5.57 -6.60 3.89
C ALA A 119 -5.13 -6.74 2.42
N ILE A 120 -3.95 -6.23 2.04
CA ILE A 120 -3.37 -6.42 0.70
C ILE A 120 -3.09 -7.90 0.42
N CYS A 121 -2.50 -8.62 1.38
CA CYS A 121 -2.24 -10.05 1.25
C CYS A 121 -3.54 -10.85 1.07
N MET A 122 -4.56 -10.53 1.86
CA MET A 122 -5.91 -11.10 1.72
C MET A 122 -6.52 -10.80 0.34
N TYR A 123 -6.31 -9.61 -0.19
CA TYR A 123 -6.77 -9.22 -1.53
C TYR A 123 -6.12 -10.05 -2.63
N VAL A 124 -4.79 -10.20 -2.62
CA VAL A 124 -4.05 -11.01 -3.61
C VAL A 124 -4.48 -12.48 -3.55
N MET A 125 -4.61 -13.04 -2.34
CA MET A 125 -5.05 -14.44 -2.18
C MET A 125 -6.46 -14.68 -2.72
N ARG A 126 -7.36 -13.70 -2.62
CA ARG A 126 -8.72 -13.78 -3.14
C ARG A 126 -8.79 -13.75 -4.66
N GLN A 127 -7.91 -12.97 -5.30
CA GLN A 127 -7.81 -12.94 -6.76
C GLN A 127 -7.42 -14.31 -7.33
N ASP A 128 -6.50 -15.01 -6.66
CA ASP A 128 -6.04 -16.33 -7.10
C ASP A 128 -7.04 -17.45 -6.85
N ASN A 129 -7.89 -17.32 -5.84
CA ASN A 129 -8.83 -18.35 -5.44
C ASN A 129 -10.22 -17.76 -5.14
N PRO A 130 -10.95 -17.30 -6.16
CA PRO A 130 -12.27 -16.69 -5.98
C PRO A 130 -13.33 -17.67 -5.44
N LYS A 131 -13.12 -18.97 -5.62
CA LYS A 131 -13.99 -20.05 -5.10
C LYS A 131 -13.72 -20.44 -3.64
N ARG A 132 -12.57 -20.04 -3.08
CA ARG A 132 -12.26 -20.24 -1.66
C ARG A 132 -13.09 -19.20 -0.92
N GLY A 133 -14.26 -19.63 -0.42
CA GLY A 133 -15.25 -18.78 0.23
C GLY A 133 -14.67 -17.89 1.34
N ASP A 134 -15.49 -16.96 1.84
CA ASP A 134 -15.13 -15.90 2.81
C ASP A 134 -13.85 -16.19 3.59
N ILE A 135 -12.80 -15.38 3.36
CA ILE A 135 -11.53 -15.48 4.08
C ILE A 135 -11.87 -15.57 5.56
N LYS A 136 -11.45 -16.64 6.23
CA LYS A 136 -11.80 -16.86 7.63
C LYS A 136 -11.10 -15.79 8.47
N TYR A 137 -11.80 -14.68 8.72
CA TYR A 137 -11.42 -13.62 9.66
C TYR A 137 -11.29 -14.14 11.11
N SER A 138 -11.59 -15.42 11.35
CA SER A 138 -11.42 -16.14 12.60
C SER A 138 -9.97 -16.53 12.91
N ASN A 139 -9.00 -16.17 12.05
CA ASN A 139 -7.59 -16.37 12.37
C ASN A 139 -7.15 -15.39 13.46
N ASP A 140 -6.55 -15.91 14.55
CA ASP A 140 -6.06 -15.10 15.67
C ASP A 140 -5.13 -13.98 15.21
N PHE A 141 -4.34 -14.22 14.17
CA PHE A 141 -3.49 -13.21 13.56
C PHE A 141 -4.30 -12.03 12.99
N ILE A 142 -5.35 -12.31 12.22
CA ILE A 142 -6.20 -11.27 11.61
C ILE A 142 -6.90 -10.44 12.70
N ARG A 143 -7.38 -11.11 13.75
CA ARG A 143 -8.03 -10.47 14.90
C ARG A 143 -7.06 -9.58 15.69
N ASN A 144 -5.83 -10.05 15.91
CA ASN A 144 -4.79 -9.32 16.63
C ASN A 144 -4.30 -8.10 15.84
N VAL A 145 -4.20 -8.21 14.52
CA VAL A 145 -3.84 -7.09 13.63
C VAL A 145 -5.01 -6.10 13.46
N GLY A 146 -6.24 -6.52 13.77
CA GLY A 146 -7.43 -5.68 13.75
C GLY A 146 -8.06 -5.50 12.36
N VAL A 147 -7.82 -6.43 11.43
CA VAL A 147 -8.47 -6.38 10.11
C VAL A 147 -9.90 -6.91 10.23
N THR A 148 -10.88 -6.03 10.09
CA THR A 148 -12.31 -6.39 10.01
C THR A 148 -12.78 -6.47 8.56
N LYS A 149 -13.96 -7.06 8.33
CA LYS A 149 -14.58 -7.13 7.00
C LYS A 149 -14.78 -5.75 6.37
N GLU A 150 -15.17 -4.75 7.17
CA GLU A 150 -15.34 -3.36 6.73
C GLU A 150 -14.02 -2.73 6.28
N ILE A 151 -12.95 -2.90 7.08
CA ILE A 151 -11.62 -2.37 6.78
C ILE A 151 -11.09 -2.99 5.49
N TYR A 152 -11.23 -4.32 5.38
CA TYR A 152 -10.85 -5.04 4.17
C TYR A 152 -11.64 -4.52 2.96
N GLY A 153 -12.97 -4.38 3.06
CA GLY A 153 -13.82 -3.88 1.97
C GLY A 153 -13.37 -2.52 1.44
N HIS A 154 -13.14 -1.55 2.34
CA HIS A 154 -12.64 -0.23 1.97
C HIS A 154 -11.27 -0.26 1.30
N ILE A 155 -10.37 -1.12 1.78
CA ILE A 155 -9.03 -1.26 1.20
C ILE A 155 -9.11 -1.94 -0.18
N SER A 156 -9.90 -3.01 -0.32
CA SER A 156 -10.06 -3.73 -1.59
C SER A 156 -10.69 -2.86 -2.67
N GLU A 157 -11.75 -2.10 -2.37
CA GLU A 157 -12.40 -1.21 -3.33
C GLU A 157 -11.45 -0.13 -3.86
N LYS A 158 -10.61 0.41 -2.97
CA LYS A 158 -9.58 1.38 -3.35
C LYS A 158 -8.44 0.76 -4.13
N LEU A 159 -8.03 -0.46 -3.79
CA LEU A 159 -7.04 -1.20 -4.58
C LEU A 159 -7.55 -1.48 -5.98
N ASP A 160 -8.81 -1.91 -6.13
CA ASP A 160 -9.45 -2.08 -7.42
C ASP A 160 -9.44 -0.77 -8.23
N SER A 161 -9.75 0.36 -7.59
CA SER A 161 -9.73 1.68 -8.23
C SER A 161 -8.32 2.13 -8.64
N CYS A 162 -7.31 1.83 -7.82
CA CYS A 162 -5.92 2.20 -8.08
C CYS A 162 -5.21 1.30 -9.10
N LEU A 163 -5.64 0.05 -9.25
CA LEU A 163 -4.97 -0.96 -10.10
C LEU A 163 -5.65 -1.14 -11.47
N LYS A 164 -6.93 -0.74 -11.62
CA LYS A 164 -7.65 -0.77 -12.91
C LYS A 164 -7.56 0.54 -13.69
N SER A 165 -6.99 1.58 -13.09
CA SER A 165 -6.79 2.90 -13.69
C SER A 165 -5.38 3.04 -14.27
#